data_AF-A0A2N1J2R3-F1
#
_entry.id   AF-A0A2N1J2R3-F1
#
_cell.length_a   1.000
_cell.length_b   1.000
_cell.length_c   1.000
_cell.angle_alpha   90.00
_cell.angle_beta   90.00
_cell.angle_gamma   90.00
#
_symmetry.space_group_name_H-M   'P 1'
#
loop_
_entity.id
_entity.type
_entity.pdbx_description
1 polymer ?
#
loop_
_entity_poly.entity_id
_entity_poly.type
_entity_poly.pdbx_seq_one_letter_code
_entity_poly.pdbx_strand_id
1 'polypeptide(L)'
;MSSFPSQEKIIKCVLDGIITAKNNFTFWTADELYLSYAPPKFLTIHVSQEISKLKDAPEIFIDATIADILRCSLPSRDAFREFMKKRYLSQDVLCLTLDERFEHKSDNDSISRVIMSIKNGVRNVKEEYKYEIEKMCKMLYRNKLDDSTLDYAIFAFYLDISNSDRKKSEQRLKEITESFDKIVYSFENLESRFEGGKVNIIPNIGEWAVGCYIIEPKF
;
A
#
# COMPACT_ATOMS: atom_id res chain seq x y z
N MET A 1 -15.96 14.57 16.49
CA MET A 1 -15.66 13.45 15.58
C MET A 1 -14.71 13.96 14.52
N SER A 2 -13.48 13.47 14.46
CA SER A 2 -12.61 13.72 13.32
C SER A 2 -13.12 12.90 12.14
N SER A 3 -13.29 13.52 10.97
CA SER A 3 -13.56 12.79 9.74
C SER A 3 -12.32 11.98 9.35
N PHE A 4 -12.47 10.73 8.92
CA PHE A 4 -11.39 10.01 8.27
C PHE A 4 -10.97 10.74 6.98
N PRO A 5 -9.67 10.85 6.63
CA PRO A 5 -9.26 11.55 5.42
C PRO A 5 -9.84 10.91 4.15
N SER A 6 -10.07 11.73 3.12
CA SER A 6 -10.47 11.22 1.82
C SER A 6 -9.37 10.34 1.20
N GLN A 7 -9.78 9.37 0.39
CA GLN A 7 -8.88 8.48 -0.33
C GLN A 7 -7.87 9.27 -1.19
N GLU A 8 -8.31 10.33 -1.86
CA GLU A 8 -7.44 11.22 -2.65
C GLU A 8 -6.32 11.86 -1.80
N LYS A 9 -6.65 12.34 -0.59
CA LYS A 9 -5.64 12.89 0.34
C LYS A 9 -4.63 11.82 0.75
N ILE A 10 -5.11 10.61 1.06
CA ILE A 10 -4.22 9.49 1.45
C ILE A 10 -3.30 9.12 0.29
N ILE A 11 -3.83 8.94 -0.92
CA ILE A 11 -3.01 8.60 -2.10
C ILE A 11 -1.96 9.67 -2.36
N LYS A 12 -2.35 10.95 -2.28
CA LYS A 12 -1.42 12.07 -2.39
C LYS A 12 -0.30 12.00 -1.34
N CYS A 13 -0.63 11.80 -0.07
CA CYS A 13 0.37 11.64 0.99
C CYS A 13 1.30 10.44 0.75
N VAL A 14 0.80 9.33 0.21
CA VAL A 14 1.62 8.16 -0.13
C VAL A 14 2.62 8.50 -1.26
N LEU A 15 2.15 9.13 -2.34
CA LEU A 15 3.00 9.56 -3.45
C LEU A 15 4.05 10.58 -2.98
N ASP A 16 3.62 11.61 -2.25
CA ASP A 16 4.50 12.65 -1.71
C ASP A 16 5.51 12.07 -0.71
N GLY A 17 5.12 11.07 0.09
CA GLY A 17 5.99 10.38 1.04
C GLY A 17 7.09 9.58 0.36
N ILE A 18 6.78 8.88 -0.73
CA ILE A 18 7.79 8.16 -1.52
C ILE A 18 8.72 9.15 -2.23
N ILE A 19 8.21 10.26 -2.78
CA ILE A 19 9.03 11.30 -3.41
C ILE A 19 9.98 11.94 -2.38
N THR A 20 9.46 12.24 -1.19
CA THR A 20 10.25 12.78 -0.08
C THR A 20 11.33 11.79 0.35
N ALA A 21 11.00 10.51 0.48
CA ALA A 21 11.97 9.44 0.73
C ALA A 21 13.06 9.42 -0.34
N LYS A 22 12.69 9.46 -1.63
CA LYS A 22 13.65 9.50 -2.73
C LYS A 22 14.60 10.69 -2.60
N ASN A 23 14.09 11.89 -2.33
CA ASN A 23 14.92 13.09 -2.20
C ASN A 23 15.87 13.01 -0.99
N ASN A 24 15.38 12.53 0.15
CA ASN A 24 16.20 12.36 1.34
C ASN A 24 17.29 11.32 1.12
N PHE A 25 16.95 10.16 0.55
CA PHE A 25 17.91 9.08 0.34
C PHE A 25 18.99 9.46 -0.67
N THR A 26 18.62 10.10 -1.78
CA THR A 26 19.61 10.57 -2.75
C THR A 26 20.50 11.64 -2.13
N PHE A 27 19.94 12.57 -1.35
CA PHE A 27 20.76 13.55 -0.62
C PHE A 27 21.75 12.89 0.36
N TRP A 28 21.32 11.89 1.14
CA TRP A 28 22.19 11.20 2.10
C TRP A 28 23.29 10.38 1.43
N THR A 29 23.08 9.98 0.18
CA THR A 29 24.01 9.15 -0.59
C THR A 29 24.73 9.94 -1.68
N ALA A 30 24.73 11.27 -1.60
CA ALA A 30 25.37 12.16 -2.58
C ALA A 30 24.99 11.85 -4.04
N ASP A 31 23.71 11.50 -4.26
CA ASP A 31 23.13 11.11 -5.55
C ASP A 31 23.74 9.83 -6.17
N GLU A 32 24.53 9.05 -5.42
CA GLU A 32 25.16 7.83 -5.92
C GLU A 32 24.21 6.63 -6.00
N LEU A 33 23.16 6.60 -5.17
CA LEU A 33 22.27 5.45 -5.04
C LEU A 33 20.80 5.78 -5.32
N TYR A 34 20.11 4.85 -5.98
CA TYR A 34 18.66 4.89 -6.10
C TYR A 34 17.95 4.50 -4.79
N LEU A 35 16.70 4.95 -4.62
CA LEU A 35 15.88 4.61 -3.44
C LEU A 35 15.66 3.09 -3.27
N SER A 36 15.80 2.27 -4.33
CA SER A 36 15.77 0.81 -4.22
C SER A 36 16.87 0.21 -3.35
N TYR A 37 17.95 0.95 -3.10
CA TYR A 37 19.03 0.56 -2.17
C TYR A 37 18.76 1.00 -0.73
N ALA A 38 17.67 1.72 -0.47
CA ALA A 38 17.33 2.18 0.87
C ALA A 38 17.02 1.02 1.82
N PRO A 39 17.32 1.19 3.13
CA PRO A 39 17.08 0.14 4.11
C PRO A 39 15.59 -0.20 4.23
N PRO A 40 15.26 -1.36 4.83
CA PRO A 40 13.88 -1.72 5.14
C PRO A 40 13.13 -0.61 5.86
N LYS A 41 11.82 -0.48 5.58
CA LYS A 41 10.91 0.52 6.18
C LYS A 41 11.19 1.98 5.87
N PHE A 42 12.24 2.28 5.11
CA PHE A 42 12.57 3.67 4.77
C PHE A 42 11.39 4.41 4.13
N LEU A 43 10.74 3.82 3.11
CA LEU A 43 9.53 4.43 2.52
C LEU A 43 8.35 4.43 3.48
N THR A 44 8.14 3.33 4.20
CA THR A 44 7.03 3.21 5.15
C THR A 44 7.05 4.34 6.16
N ILE A 45 8.22 4.68 6.71
CA ILE A 45 8.39 5.78 7.65
C ILE A 45 8.05 7.13 7.00
N HIS A 46 8.57 7.41 5.80
CA HIS A 46 8.31 8.68 5.12
C HIS A 46 6.85 8.83 4.70
N VAL A 47 6.22 7.76 4.22
CA VAL A 47 4.78 7.74 3.94
C VAL A 47 3.97 8.00 5.21
N SER A 48 4.35 7.37 6.33
CA SER A 48 3.71 7.62 7.63
C SER A 48 3.83 9.08 8.07
N GLN A 49 5.01 9.68 7.86
CA GLN A 49 5.28 11.08 8.19
C GLN A 49 4.47 12.05 7.32
N GLU A 50 4.25 11.77 6.04
CA GLU A 50 3.40 12.62 5.21
C GLU A 50 1.92 12.49 5.58
N ILE A 51 1.44 11.28 5.88
CA ILE A 51 0.07 11.05 6.34
C ILE A 51 -0.19 11.74 7.68
N SER A 52 0.79 11.73 8.60
CA SER A 52 0.63 12.33 9.94
C SER A 52 0.54 13.86 9.93
N LYS A 53 0.90 14.52 8.82
CA LYS A 53 0.73 15.98 8.65
C LYS A 53 -0.70 16.40 8.34
N LEU A 54 -1.59 15.45 8.00
CA LEU A 54 -3.00 15.76 7.74
C LEU A 54 -3.67 16.31 9.00
N LYS A 55 -4.48 17.36 8.85
CA LYS A 55 -5.28 17.91 9.96
C LYS A 55 -6.21 16.85 10.56
N ASP A 56 -6.72 15.99 9.70
CA ASP A 56 -7.58 14.85 9.97
C ASP A 56 -6.81 13.53 10.04
N ALA A 57 -5.52 13.54 10.43
CA ALA A 57 -4.66 12.36 10.38
C ALA A 57 -5.27 11.14 11.10
N PRO A 58 -5.27 9.96 10.45
CA PRO A 58 -5.73 8.71 11.04
C PRO A 58 -4.75 8.23 12.11
N GLU A 59 -5.09 7.15 12.79
CA GLU A 59 -4.10 6.39 13.55
C GLU A 59 -3.28 5.52 12.60
N ILE A 60 -1.97 5.49 12.82
CA ILE A 60 -1.02 4.86 11.90
C ILE A 60 -0.35 3.70 12.62
N PHE A 61 -0.53 2.49 12.09
CA PHE A 61 0.14 1.29 12.58
C PHE A 61 1.12 0.79 11.54
N ILE A 62 2.37 0.63 11.94
CA ILE A 62 3.43 0.05 11.10
C ILE A 62 3.55 -1.42 11.48
N ASP A 63 3.55 -2.30 10.48
CA ASP A 63 3.69 -3.75 10.65
C ASP A 63 2.58 -4.40 11.48
N ALA A 64 1.37 -3.85 11.38
CA ALA A 64 0.18 -4.48 11.92
C ALA A 64 0.01 -5.87 11.30
N THR A 65 -0.28 -6.85 12.15
CA THR A 65 -0.49 -8.22 11.68
C THR A 65 -1.87 -8.37 11.04
N ILE A 66 -2.01 -9.31 10.10
CA ILE A 66 -3.31 -9.62 9.49
C ILE A 66 -4.37 -9.90 10.57
N ALA A 67 -4.03 -10.66 11.60
CA ALA A 67 -4.94 -10.95 12.70
C ALA A 67 -5.41 -9.70 13.43
N ASP A 68 -4.51 -8.74 13.70
CA ASP A 68 -4.86 -7.51 14.42
C ASP A 68 -5.73 -6.60 13.55
N ILE A 69 -5.40 -6.46 12.28
CA ILE A 69 -6.22 -5.70 11.32
C ILE A 69 -7.63 -6.29 11.25
N LEU A 70 -7.76 -7.62 11.09
CA LEU A 70 -9.05 -8.28 10.98
C LEU A 70 -9.87 -8.22 12.27
N ARG A 71 -9.22 -8.25 13.45
CA ARG A 71 -9.92 -8.01 14.73
C ARG A 71 -10.56 -6.63 14.78
N CYS A 72 -9.91 -5.64 14.18
CA CYS A 72 -10.35 -4.25 14.16
C CYS A 72 -11.20 -3.91 12.94
N SER A 73 -11.39 -4.84 12.00
CA SER A 73 -12.17 -4.58 10.78
C SER A 73 -13.40 -5.44 10.60
N LEU A 74 -13.46 -6.63 11.21
CA LEU A 74 -14.62 -7.51 11.11
C LEU A 74 -15.70 -7.14 12.15
N PRO A 75 -16.99 -7.44 11.88
CA PRO A 75 -18.08 -7.17 12.82
C PRO A 75 -17.92 -7.85 14.20
N SER A 76 -17.19 -8.96 14.24
CA SER A 76 -16.84 -9.67 15.48
C SER A 76 -15.34 -9.90 15.55
N ARG A 77 -14.73 -9.49 16.65
CA ARG A 77 -13.28 -9.55 16.88
C ARG A 77 -12.75 -10.98 16.86
N ASP A 78 -13.54 -11.96 17.27
CA ASP A 78 -13.13 -13.37 17.31
C ASP A 78 -13.26 -14.08 15.95
N ALA A 79 -13.91 -13.44 14.98
CA ALA A 79 -14.15 -14.04 13.67
C ALA A 79 -12.88 -14.13 12.80
N PHE A 80 -11.80 -13.42 13.15
CA PHE A 80 -10.59 -13.36 12.33
C PHE A 80 -9.97 -14.74 12.06
N ARG A 81 -9.99 -15.67 13.04
CA ARG A 81 -9.41 -17.02 12.87
C ARG A 81 -10.13 -17.80 11.77
N GLU A 82 -11.46 -17.81 11.84
CA GLU A 82 -12.30 -18.47 10.85
C GLU A 82 -12.22 -17.77 9.49
N PHE A 83 -12.17 -16.43 9.48
CA PHE A 83 -11.98 -15.64 8.26
C PHE A 83 -10.68 -16.02 7.55
N MET A 84 -9.56 -16.05 8.29
CA MET A 84 -8.25 -16.40 7.75
C MET A 84 -8.23 -17.83 7.21
N LYS A 85 -8.76 -18.79 7.97
CA LYS A 85 -8.85 -20.19 7.58
C LYS A 85 -9.65 -20.39 6.30
N LYS A 86 -10.84 -19.79 6.21
CA LYS A 86 -11.74 -19.91 5.04
C LYS A 86 -11.13 -19.32 3.76
N ARG A 87 -10.25 -18.34 3.90
CA ARG A 87 -9.63 -17.62 2.77
C ARG A 87 -8.19 -18.03 2.48
N TYR A 88 -7.68 -19.05 3.18
CA TYR A 88 -6.29 -19.47 3.07
C TYR A 88 -5.33 -18.29 3.26
N LEU A 89 -5.62 -17.42 4.22
CA LEU A 89 -4.75 -16.34 4.66
C LEU A 89 -3.85 -16.85 5.77
N SER A 90 -2.53 -16.87 5.53
CA SER A 90 -1.53 -17.10 6.56
C SER A 90 -1.34 -15.84 7.41
N GLN A 91 -0.82 -16.01 8.63
CA GLN A 91 -0.39 -14.86 9.43
C GLN A 91 0.81 -14.19 8.76
N ASP A 92 0.75 -12.87 8.63
CA ASP A 92 1.76 -12.00 8.04
C ASP A 92 1.51 -10.57 8.53
N VAL A 93 2.31 -9.60 8.07
CA VAL A 93 2.17 -8.18 8.35
C VAL A 93 1.86 -7.37 7.09
N LEU A 94 1.27 -6.19 7.28
CA LEU A 94 1.21 -5.14 6.26
C LEU A 94 2.03 -3.93 6.67
N CYS A 95 2.62 -3.26 5.69
CA CYS A 95 3.58 -2.19 5.95
C CYS A 95 2.95 -1.01 6.71
N LEU A 96 1.70 -0.69 6.35
CA LEU A 96 0.93 0.38 6.99
C LEU A 96 -0.53 -0.04 7.13
N THR A 97 -1.14 0.27 8.27
CA THR A 97 -2.59 0.25 8.45
C THR A 97 -3.02 1.61 8.98
N LEU A 98 -4.10 2.15 8.43
CA LEU A 98 -4.72 3.38 8.87
C LEU A 98 -6.06 3.08 9.52
N ASP A 99 -6.18 3.50 10.77
CA ASP A 99 -7.38 3.28 11.57
C ASP A 99 -8.07 4.62 11.86
N GLU A 100 -9.38 4.55 12.11
CA GLU A 100 -10.16 5.72 12.48
C GLU A 100 -9.66 6.30 13.82
N ARG A 101 -9.43 7.61 13.85
CA ARG A 101 -9.01 8.29 15.08
C ARG A 101 -10.22 8.68 15.93
N PHE A 102 -10.25 8.19 17.16
CA PHE A 102 -11.27 8.53 18.15
C PHE A 102 -10.72 8.37 19.58
N GLU A 103 -11.51 8.73 20.59
CA GLU A 103 -11.12 8.58 22.00
C GLU A 103 -11.28 7.12 22.43
N HIS A 104 -10.15 6.46 22.67
CA HIS A 104 -10.09 5.05 23.07
C HIS A 104 -10.67 4.82 24.46
N LYS A 105 -11.55 3.81 24.58
CA LYS A 105 -12.03 3.33 25.89
C LYS A 105 -11.10 2.30 26.53
N SER A 106 -10.28 1.63 25.71
CA SER A 106 -9.25 0.70 26.11
C SER A 106 -8.17 0.61 25.04
N ASP A 107 -7.07 -0.08 25.36
CA ASP A 107 -5.97 -0.42 24.46
C ASP A 107 -6.38 -1.29 23.26
N ASN A 108 -7.61 -1.79 23.27
CA ASN A 108 -8.15 -2.68 22.25
C ASN A 108 -9.09 -1.97 21.28
N ASP A 109 -9.45 -0.71 21.51
CA ASP A 109 -10.39 0.00 20.65
C ASP A 109 -9.67 0.42 19.36
N SER A 110 -10.10 -0.06 18.20
CA SER A 110 -9.61 0.43 16.91
C SER A 110 -10.52 0.01 15.77
N ILE A 111 -10.54 0.79 14.70
CA ILE A 111 -11.34 0.53 13.50
C ILE A 111 -10.44 0.67 12.29
N SER A 112 -10.02 -0.46 11.71
CA SER A 112 -9.14 -0.43 10.54
C SER A 112 -9.92 -0.09 9.27
N ARG A 113 -9.39 0.89 8.52
CA ARG A 113 -10.01 1.44 7.31
C ARG A 113 -9.17 1.20 6.07
N VAL A 114 -7.84 1.36 6.16
CA VAL A 114 -6.96 1.26 4.99
C VAL A 114 -5.76 0.39 5.30
N ILE A 115 -5.39 -0.47 4.36
CA ILE A 115 -4.20 -1.32 4.46
C ILE A 115 -3.23 -1.06 3.31
N MET A 116 -1.92 -1.14 3.57
CA MET A 116 -0.92 -0.85 2.55
C MET A 116 0.27 -1.80 2.57
N SER A 117 0.73 -2.16 1.37
CA SER A 117 2.03 -2.78 1.13
C SER A 117 2.91 -1.78 0.37
N ILE A 118 4.11 -1.49 0.88
CA ILE A 118 4.99 -0.44 0.36
C ILE A 118 6.36 -1.03 0.01
N LYS A 119 6.83 -0.86 -1.23
CA LYS A 119 8.07 -1.48 -1.73
C LYS A 119 8.97 -0.48 -2.50
N ASN A 120 10.29 -0.47 -2.27
CA ASN A 120 11.23 0.45 -2.95
C ASN A 120 11.88 -0.07 -4.23
N GLY A 121 11.65 -1.30 -4.66
CA GLY A 121 12.44 -1.92 -5.74
C GLY A 121 11.63 -2.66 -6.77
N VAL A 122 10.42 -2.19 -7.09
CA VAL A 122 9.48 -2.92 -7.94
C VAL A 122 9.83 -2.68 -9.40
N ARG A 123 10.77 -3.48 -9.94
CA ARG A 123 11.26 -3.35 -11.32
C ARG A 123 10.54 -4.27 -12.31
N ASN A 124 10.08 -5.43 -11.86
CA ASN A 124 9.43 -6.46 -12.67
C ASN A 124 8.26 -7.06 -11.90
N VAL A 125 7.39 -7.76 -12.62
CA VAL A 125 6.43 -8.68 -12.01
C VAL A 125 7.20 -9.78 -11.27
N LYS A 126 6.87 -10.00 -10.01
CA LYS A 126 7.40 -11.09 -9.18
C LYS A 126 6.28 -11.74 -8.39
N GLU A 127 6.45 -13.02 -8.08
CA GLU A 127 5.48 -13.77 -7.25
C GLU A 127 5.29 -13.14 -5.87
N GLU A 128 6.35 -12.54 -5.29
CA GLU A 128 6.23 -11.81 -4.02
C GLU A 128 5.23 -10.66 -4.08
N TYR A 129 5.15 -9.93 -5.21
CA TYR A 129 4.20 -8.82 -5.37
C TYR A 129 2.80 -9.33 -5.67
N LYS A 130 2.68 -10.40 -6.47
CA LYS A 130 1.39 -11.04 -6.73
C LYS A 130 0.76 -11.58 -5.45
N TYR A 131 1.56 -12.20 -4.58
CA TYR A 131 1.13 -12.68 -3.27
C TYR A 131 0.63 -11.53 -2.38
N GLU A 132 1.30 -10.38 -2.38
CA GLU A 132 0.84 -9.19 -1.65
C GLU A 132 -0.51 -8.68 -2.16
N ILE A 133 -0.70 -8.62 -3.49
CA ILE A 133 -1.97 -8.24 -4.11
C ILE A 133 -3.07 -9.24 -3.74
N GLU A 134 -2.82 -10.54 -3.88
CA GLU A 134 -3.79 -11.58 -3.54
C GLU A 134 -4.17 -11.54 -2.04
N LYS A 135 -3.18 -11.32 -1.16
CA LYS A 135 -3.39 -11.11 0.28
C LYS A 135 -4.34 -9.94 0.54
N MET A 136 -4.09 -8.78 -0.08
CA MET A 136 -4.95 -7.60 0.05
C MET A 136 -6.36 -7.84 -0.50
N CYS A 137 -6.49 -8.49 -1.67
CA CYS A 137 -7.79 -8.89 -2.21
C CYS A 137 -8.56 -9.79 -1.25
N LYS A 138 -7.91 -10.82 -0.69
CA LYS A 138 -8.52 -11.72 0.29
C LYS A 138 -8.96 -11.02 1.57
N MET A 139 -8.26 -9.96 2.00
CA MET A 139 -8.67 -9.16 3.16
C MET A 139 -9.86 -8.24 2.86
N LEU A 140 -9.93 -7.66 1.66
CA LEU A 140 -11.00 -6.72 1.27
C LEU A 140 -12.28 -7.40 0.79
N TYR A 141 -12.16 -8.53 0.09
CA TYR A 141 -13.27 -9.16 -0.63
C TYR A 141 -14.44 -9.43 0.31
N ARG A 142 -15.65 -9.00 -0.04
CA ARG A 142 -16.85 -9.20 0.78
C ARG A 142 -18.12 -9.14 -0.05
N ASN A 143 -19.22 -9.61 0.53
CA ASN A 143 -20.52 -9.67 -0.15
C ASN A 143 -21.38 -8.44 0.15
N LYS A 144 -21.18 -7.83 1.32
CA LYS A 144 -21.88 -6.62 1.76
C LYS A 144 -20.90 -5.61 2.31
N LEU A 145 -21.25 -4.33 2.22
CA LEU A 145 -20.43 -3.24 2.73
C LEU A 145 -20.11 -3.43 4.23
N ASP A 146 -21.11 -3.82 5.02
CA ASP A 146 -21.02 -3.96 6.48
C ASP A 146 -20.29 -5.24 6.95
N ASP A 147 -19.84 -6.10 6.05
CA ASP A 147 -19.08 -7.31 6.40
C ASP A 147 -17.64 -7.00 6.85
N SER A 148 -17.14 -5.78 6.58
CA SER A 148 -15.83 -5.30 7.01
C SER A 148 -15.75 -3.77 6.92
N THR A 149 -15.03 -3.13 7.85
CA THR A 149 -14.75 -1.69 7.82
C THR A 149 -13.57 -1.30 6.93
N LEU A 150 -12.85 -2.27 6.34
CA LEU A 150 -11.75 -1.96 5.41
C LEU A 150 -12.31 -1.34 4.12
N ASP A 151 -11.98 -0.09 3.87
CA ASP A 151 -12.43 0.67 2.71
C ASP A 151 -11.67 0.27 1.44
N TYR A 152 -10.34 0.24 1.50
CA TYR A 152 -9.49 -0.05 0.35
C TYR A 152 -8.07 -0.46 0.77
N ALA A 153 -7.31 -0.95 -0.19
CA ALA A 153 -5.91 -1.32 -0.04
C ALA A 153 -5.04 -0.58 -1.06
N ILE A 154 -3.78 -0.32 -0.69
CA ILE A 154 -2.79 0.29 -1.58
C ILE A 154 -1.54 -0.59 -1.66
N PHE A 155 -1.19 -1.02 -2.86
CA PHE A 155 0.18 -1.45 -3.18
C PHE A 155 0.95 -0.24 -3.72
N ALA A 156 1.76 0.38 -2.86
CA ALA A 156 2.57 1.54 -3.21
C ALA A 156 4.01 1.12 -3.50
N PHE A 157 4.63 1.73 -4.51
CA PHE A 157 5.99 1.38 -4.86
C PHE A 157 6.81 2.47 -5.50
N TYR A 158 8.12 2.33 -5.35
CA TYR A 158 9.14 3.00 -6.15
C TYR A 158 9.74 2.01 -7.15
N LEU A 159 9.94 2.49 -8.37
CA LEU A 159 10.61 1.79 -9.46
C LEU A 159 11.76 2.67 -9.93
N ASP A 160 12.94 2.08 -10.07
CA ASP A 160 14.07 2.68 -10.78
C ASP A 160 14.76 1.65 -11.68
N ILE A 161 15.33 2.14 -12.77
CA ILE A 161 16.15 1.36 -13.70
C ILE A 161 17.35 2.18 -14.17
N SER A 162 18.40 1.51 -14.61
CA SER A 162 19.56 2.17 -15.22
C SER A 162 19.25 2.63 -16.64
N ASN A 163 20.02 3.58 -17.16
CA ASN A 163 19.95 3.97 -18.57
C ASN A 163 20.25 2.81 -19.54
N SER A 164 21.03 1.81 -19.08
CA SER A 164 21.43 0.62 -19.84
C SER A 164 20.36 -0.47 -19.91
N ASP A 165 19.29 -0.36 -19.11
CA ASP A 165 18.20 -1.33 -19.11
C ASP A 165 17.44 -1.34 -20.45
N ARG A 166 17.30 -2.53 -21.04
CA ARG A 166 16.59 -2.74 -22.30
C ARG A 166 15.11 -2.40 -22.22
N LYS A 167 14.45 -2.74 -21.10
CA LYS A 167 13.02 -2.49 -20.87
C LYS A 167 12.84 -1.24 -20.05
N LYS A 168 12.13 -0.26 -20.62
CA LYS A 168 11.89 1.06 -20.00
C LYS A 168 10.78 1.05 -18.96
N SER A 169 10.75 2.09 -18.13
CA SER A 169 9.87 2.18 -16.96
C SER A 169 8.39 2.09 -17.34
N GLU A 170 7.98 2.75 -18.43
CA GLU A 170 6.58 2.72 -18.91
C GLU A 170 6.11 1.29 -19.20
N GLN A 171 6.91 0.51 -19.94
CA GLN A 171 6.59 -0.87 -20.27
C GLN A 171 6.57 -1.75 -19.00
N ARG A 172 7.47 -1.52 -18.05
CA ARG A 172 7.49 -2.25 -16.77
C ARG A 172 6.24 -1.94 -15.94
N LEU A 173 5.85 -0.67 -15.82
CA LEU A 173 4.65 -0.25 -15.11
C LEU A 173 3.42 -0.93 -15.69
N LYS A 174 3.28 -0.93 -17.03
CA LYS A 174 2.19 -1.62 -17.73
C LYS A 174 2.12 -3.11 -17.39
N GLU A 175 3.26 -3.82 -17.47
CA GLU A 175 3.30 -5.25 -17.15
C GLU A 175 2.97 -5.55 -15.68
N ILE A 176 3.42 -4.67 -14.77
CA ILE A 176 3.12 -4.77 -13.34
C ILE A 176 1.63 -4.60 -13.10
N THR A 177 1.02 -3.52 -13.62
CA THR A 177 -0.41 -3.24 -13.42
C THR A 177 -1.28 -4.31 -14.06
N GLU A 178 -0.98 -4.75 -15.29
CA GLU A 178 -1.71 -5.83 -15.96
C GLU A 178 -1.61 -7.15 -15.18
N SER A 179 -0.47 -7.43 -14.54
CA SER A 179 -0.33 -8.62 -13.70
C SER A 179 -1.16 -8.52 -12.43
N PHE A 180 -1.30 -7.34 -11.85
CA PHE A 180 -2.11 -7.13 -10.65
C PHE A 180 -3.61 -7.16 -10.97
N ASP A 181 -4.01 -6.55 -12.09
CA ASP A 181 -5.39 -6.54 -12.58
C ASP A 181 -5.93 -7.96 -12.76
N LYS A 182 -5.13 -8.86 -13.33
CA LYS A 182 -5.50 -10.28 -13.46
C LYS A 182 -5.86 -10.95 -12.14
N ILE A 183 -5.23 -10.54 -11.04
CA ILE A 183 -5.50 -11.09 -9.70
C ILE A 183 -6.77 -10.44 -9.15
N VAL A 184 -6.87 -9.11 -9.19
CA VAL A 184 -8.04 -8.38 -8.68
C VAL A 184 -9.32 -8.83 -9.38
N TYR A 185 -9.31 -8.97 -10.70
CA TYR A 185 -10.47 -9.38 -11.50
C TYR A 185 -10.89 -10.85 -11.30
N SER A 186 -10.11 -11.65 -10.56
CA SER A 186 -10.56 -12.97 -10.11
C SER A 186 -11.52 -12.90 -8.92
N PHE A 187 -11.67 -11.73 -8.30
CA PHE A 187 -12.61 -11.46 -7.21
C PHE A 187 -13.77 -10.60 -7.73
N GLU A 188 -14.99 -11.14 -7.69
CA GLU A 188 -16.18 -10.56 -8.35
C GLU A 188 -16.50 -9.12 -7.88
N ASN A 189 -16.35 -8.84 -6.59
CA ASN A 189 -16.73 -7.58 -5.97
C ASN A 189 -15.54 -6.67 -5.66
N LEU A 190 -14.43 -6.80 -6.40
CA LEU A 190 -13.29 -5.90 -6.27
C LEU A 190 -13.03 -5.18 -7.60
N GLU A 191 -12.57 -3.94 -7.49
CA GLU A 191 -12.02 -3.19 -8.60
C GLU A 191 -10.67 -2.59 -8.23
N SER A 192 -9.95 -2.16 -9.26
CA SER A 192 -8.62 -1.58 -9.11
C SER A 192 -8.43 -0.38 -10.02
N ARG A 193 -7.52 0.49 -9.60
CA ARG A 193 -6.99 1.57 -10.43
C ARG A 193 -5.55 1.88 -10.07
N PHE A 194 -4.84 2.50 -11.01
CA PHE A 194 -3.45 2.89 -10.84
C PHE A 194 -3.32 4.41 -10.88
N GLU A 195 -2.69 4.97 -9.85
CA GLU A 195 -2.39 6.40 -9.73
C GLU A 195 -0.88 6.63 -9.61
N GLY A 196 -0.40 7.76 -10.14
CA GLY A 196 1.02 8.05 -10.28
C GLY A 196 1.58 7.54 -11.61
N GLY A 197 2.72 6.85 -11.57
CA GLY A 197 3.36 6.26 -12.75
C GLY A 197 4.12 7.24 -13.65
N LYS A 198 4.19 8.53 -13.30
CA LYS A 198 4.98 9.50 -14.05
C LYS A 198 6.46 9.07 -14.04
N VAL A 199 7.00 8.79 -15.22
CA VAL A 199 8.41 8.44 -15.40
C VAL A 199 9.25 9.71 -15.40
N ASN A 200 10.28 9.71 -14.56
CA ASN A 200 11.26 10.78 -14.44
C ASN A 200 12.59 10.26 -14.99
N ILE A 201 13.15 10.98 -15.96
CA ILE A 201 14.41 10.62 -16.61
C ILE A 201 15.54 11.40 -15.93
N ILE A 202 16.60 10.70 -15.54
CA ILE A 202 17.86 11.28 -15.08
C ILE A 202 18.89 11.09 -16.21
N PRO A 203 19.33 12.17 -16.89
CA PRO A 203 20.24 12.08 -18.03
C PRO A 203 21.48 11.24 -17.71
N ASN A 204 21.78 10.26 -18.57
CA ASN A 204 22.92 9.35 -18.45
C ASN A 204 22.95 8.44 -17.19
N ILE A 205 21.91 8.46 -16.35
CA ILE A 205 21.84 7.62 -15.14
C ILE A 205 20.71 6.60 -15.26
N GLY A 206 19.49 7.02 -15.60
CA GLY A 206 18.36 6.11 -15.76
C GLY A 206 16.99 6.75 -15.57
N GLU A 207 16.02 5.95 -15.14
CA GLU A 207 14.62 6.34 -15.01
C GLU A 207 14.07 5.91 -13.66
N TRP A 208 13.13 6.68 -13.12
CA TRP A 208 12.38 6.27 -11.94
C TRP A 208 10.92 6.73 -11.98
N ALA A 209 10.06 6.00 -11.27
CA ALA A 209 8.65 6.30 -11.13
C ALA A 209 8.15 5.90 -9.74
N VAL A 210 7.05 6.52 -9.32
CA VAL A 210 6.30 6.18 -8.10
C VAL A 210 4.91 5.78 -8.50
N GLY A 211 4.40 4.67 -7.97
CA GLY A 211 3.08 4.15 -8.28
C GLY A 211 2.28 3.81 -7.03
N CYS A 212 0.98 4.07 -7.09
CA CYS A 212 -0.01 3.56 -6.15
C CYS A 212 -1.02 2.72 -6.93
N TYR A 213 -1.08 1.42 -6.63
CA TYR A 213 -2.10 0.54 -7.16
C TYR A 213 -3.15 0.33 -6.07
N ILE A 214 -4.36 0.82 -6.32
CA ILE A 214 -5.47 0.87 -5.38
C ILE A 214 -6.43 -0.28 -5.68
N ILE A 215 -6.90 -0.96 -4.64
CA ILE A 215 -7.89 -2.04 -4.70
C ILE A 215 -9.02 -1.67 -3.76
N GLU A 216 -10.26 -1.69 -4.23
CA GLU A 216 -11.42 -1.36 -3.42
C GLU A 216 -12.62 -2.25 -3.73
N PRO A 217 -13.53 -2.45 -2.77
CA PRO A 217 -14.78 -3.15 -3.00
C PRO A 217 -15.70 -2.38 -3.96
N LYS A 218 -16.33 -3.12 -4.86
CA LYS A 218 -17.30 -2.60 -5.83
C LYS A 218 -18.72 -2.95 -5.39
N PHE A 219 -19.52 -1.94 -5.05
CA PHE A 219 -20.93 -2.06 -4.63
C PHE A 219 -21.82 -1.04 -5.33
#